data_AF-A0A0V1B7J5-F1
#
_entry.id   AF-A0A0V1B7J5-F1
#
_cell.length_a   1.000
_cell.length_b   1.000
_cell.length_c   1.000
_cell.angle_alpha   90.00
_cell.angle_beta   90.00
_cell.angle_gamma   90.00
#
_symmetry.space_group_name_H-M   'P 1'
#
loop_
_entity.id
_entity.type
_entity.pdbx_description
1 polymer ?
#
loop_
_entity_poly.entity_id
_entity_poly.type
_entity_poly.pdbx_seq_one_letter_code
_entity_poly.pdbx_strand_id
1 'polypeptide(L)'
;MYHHHSSKGRLLKMQKCYFNTSYLLFCAFCSLLQVSYSSEMKIYVPVMDKICLIQKVGIREEILDSIELFLFNASFKSCIAYSYSDLNPHYYSIFAYNEKTSSCSKLRGMLEENIIVNCSEQMHDLQFYKVTHCLPAEGFMYSFEEEIEENVNKINAVKLKATAEICIVERHPFSENFLLKRTGIFFLKSLELCLAHCRVLSMRGKCHAVLFSGEEKVCLLLQQNQPLQRRDAVRKSGSQLFTLNYCYCSKFQKTVLIKYKYKIL
;
A
#
# COMPACT_ATOMS: atom_id res chain seq x y z
N MET A 1 30.22 -10.37 20.91
CA MET A 1 30.27 -11.79 21.33
C MET A 1 29.91 -12.60 20.11
N TYR A 2 30.91 -13.16 19.42
CA TYR A 2 30.73 -13.89 18.17
C TYR A 2 30.37 -15.34 18.47
N HIS A 3 29.28 -15.84 17.90
CA HIS A 3 28.97 -17.27 17.91
C HIS A 3 29.14 -17.84 16.50
N HIS A 4 30.26 -18.52 16.30
CA HIS A 4 30.43 -19.49 15.22
C HIS A 4 29.74 -20.79 15.63
N HIS A 5 28.83 -21.30 14.79
CA HIS A 5 28.41 -22.69 14.87
C HIS A 5 28.80 -23.41 13.58
N SER A 6 29.81 -24.27 13.71
CA SER A 6 30.18 -25.31 12.75
C SER A 6 29.39 -26.57 13.08
N SER A 7 28.80 -27.21 12.07
CA SER A 7 28.25 -28.57 12.21
C SER A 7 28.66 -29.40 11.00
N LYS A 8 29.61 -30.31 11.23
CA LYS A 8 29.97 -31.41 10.35
C LYS A 8 28.92 -32.54 10.47
N GLY A 9 28.50 -33.05 9.32
CA GLY A 9 28.33 -34.48 9.07
C GLY A 9 26.99 -35.11 9.44
N ARG A 10 26.21 -35.47 8.40
CA ARG A 10 25.45 -36.73 8.38
C ARG A 10 25.37 -37.27 6.96
N LEU A 11 25.98 -38.44 6.76
CA LEU A 11 25.93 -39.22 5.55
C LEU A 11 24.49 -39.63 5.20
N LEU A 12 24.21 -39.58 3.90
CA LEU A 12 23.02 -40.08 3.21
C LEU A 12 22.73 -41.56 3.55
N LYS A 13 21.46 -41.85 3.84
CA LYS A 13 20.87 -43.18 3.63
C LYS A 13 19.87 -43.04 2.49
N MET A 14 20.30 -43.30 1.25
CA MET A 14 19.39 -43.39 0.10
C MET A 14 18.66 -44.73 0.14
N GLN A 15 17.37 -44.70 0.44
CA GLN A 15 16.47 -45.83 0.24
C GLN A 15 15.93 -45.73 -1.19
N LYS A 16 16.17 -46.75 -2.03
CA LYS A 16 15.66 -46.80 -3.41
C LYS A 16 14.14 -46.92 -3.38
N CYS A 17 13.44 -45.80 -3.53
CA CYS A 17 12.01 -45.78 -3.82
C CYS A 17 11.80 -46.03 -5.32
N TYR A 18 11.25 -47.18 -5.68
CA TYR A 18 10.74 -47.44 -7.02
C TYR A 18 9.42 -46.68 -7.19
N PHE A 19 9.42 -45.62 -7.99
CA PHE A 19 8.20 -44.91 -8.38
C PHE A 19 7.60 -45.53 -9.64
N ASN A 20 6.31 -45.86 -9.57
CA ASN A 20 5.54 -46.43 -10.67
C ASN A 20 5.41 -45.38 -11.80
N THR A 21 5.50 -45.80 -13.07
CA THR A 21 5.54 -44.91 -14.25
C THR A 21 4.31 -44.00 -14.36
N SER A 22 3.15 -44.42 -13.84
CA SER A 22 1.94 -43.58 -13.79
C SER A 22 2.03 -42.45 -12.77
N TYR A 23 2.78 -42.64 -11.67
CA TYR A 23 2.99 -41.61 -10.64
C TYR A 23 3.94 -40.53 -11.15
N LEU A 24 4.98 -40.91 -11.90
CA LEU A 24 5.88 -39.96 -12.57
C LEU A 24 5.16 -39.15 -13.66
N LEU A 25 4.26 -39.77 -14.42
CA LEU A 25 3.41 -39.06 -15.39
C LEU A 25 2.40 -38.13 -14.72
N PHE A 26 1.80 -38.54 -13.60
CA PHE A 26 0.88 -37.68 -12.85
C PHE A 26 1.62 -36.50 -12.20
N CYS A 27 2.82 -36.72 -11.65
CA CYS A 27 3.68 -35.63 -11.18
C CYS A 27 4.13 -34.73 -12.32
N ALA A 28 4.48 -35.25 -13.49
CA ALA A 28 4.82 -34.43 -14.66
C ALA A 28 3.63 -33.62 -15.18
N PHE A 29 2.42 -34.18 -15.19
CA PHE A 29 1.19 -33.47 -15.53
C PHE A 29 0.80 -32.43 -14.46
N CYS A 30 1.00 -32.74 -13.17
CA CYS A 30 0.83 -31.77 -12.10
C CYS A 30 1.89 -30.65 -12.17
N SER A 31 3.13 -30.94 -12.56
CA SER A 31 4.17 -29.92 -12.81
C SER A 31 3.87 -29.08 -14.06
N LEU A 32 3.23 -29.66 -15.09
CA LEU A 32 2.77 -28.95 -16.29
C LEU A 32 1.48 -28.13 -16.05
N LEU A 33 0.62 -28.55 -15.11
CA LEU A 33 -0.54 -27.77 -14.66
C LEU A 33 -0.20 -26.77 -13.55
N GLN A 34 0.90 -27.00 -12.82
CA GLN A 34 1.59 -26.02 -11.98
C GLN A 34 2.56 -25.16 -12.81
N VAL A 35 2.18 -24.81 -14.04
CA VAL A 35 2.57 -23.52 -14.59
C VAL A 35 1.91 -22.47 -13.71
N SER A 36 2.63 -22.25 -12.63
CA SER A 36 2.45 -21.36 -11.52
C SER A 36 2.02 -19.99 -12.00
N TYR A 37 0.78 -19.65 -11.70
CA TYR A 37 0.40 -18.26 -11.52
C TYR A 37 1.25 -17.71 -10.37
N SER A 38 2.42 -17.15 -10.67
CA SER A 38 3.00 -16.13 -9.81
C SER A 38 2.01 -14.97 -9.84
N SER A 39 1.13 -14.89 -8.84
CA SER A 39 0.09 -13.87 -8.81
C SER A 39 0.72 -12.50 -8.60
N GLU A 40 0.77 -11.70 -9.66
CA GLU A 40 1.13 -10.29 -9.53
C GLU A 40 0.11 -9.58 -8.63
N MET A 41 0.61 -8.83 -7.66
CA MET A 41 -0.17 -8.03 -6.73
C MET A 41 -0.24 -6.59 -7.23
N LYS A 42 -1.42 -5.98 -7.17
CA LYS A 42 -1.61 -4.56 -7.48
C LYS A 42 -1.74 -3.78 -6.18
N ILE A 43 -0.85 -2.82 -5.94
CA ILE A 43 -0.79 -2.08 -4.68
C ILE A 43 -0.77 -0.58 -4.97
N TYR A 44 -1.70 0.13 -4.36
CA TYR A 44 -1.64 1.59 -4.32
C TYR A 44 -0.59 2.06 -3.31
N VAL A 45 0.33 2.92 -3.78
CA VAL A 45 1.45 3.46 -3.01
C VAL A 45 1.26 4.98 -2.84
N PRO A 46 0.74 5.43 -1.69
CA PRO A 46 0.37 6.84 -1.46
C PRO A 46 1.53 7.81 -1.62
N VAL A 47 2.74 7.42 -1.21
CA VAL A 47 3.96 8.24 -1.26
C VAL A 47 4.28 8.76 -2.66
N MET A 48 3.89 8.02 -3.71
CA MET A 48 4.11 8.39 -5.10
C MET A 48 2.81 8.70 -5.85
N ASP A 49 1.64 8.53 -5.22
CA ASP A 49 0.32 8.51 -5.88
C ASP A 49 0.31 7.62 -7.14
N LYS A 50 0.82 6.40 -6.98
CA LYS A 50 0.95 5.40 -8.06
C LYS A 50 0.35 4.06 -7.65
N ILE A 51 -0.09 3.30 -8.64
CA ILE A 51 -0.43 1.89 -8.52
C ILE A 51 0.77 1.10 -9.03
N CYS A 52 1.34 0.27 -8.17
CA CYS A 52 2.48 -0.58 -8.50
C CYS A 52 2.05 -2.04 -8.67
N LEU A 53 2.58 -2.68 -9.70
CA LEU A 53 2.55 -4.13 -9.86
C LEU A 53 3.77 -4.73 -9.16
N ILE A 54 3.52 -5.70 -8.30
CA ILE A 54 4.51 -6.35 -7.44
C ILE A 54 4.43 -7.85 -7.63
N GLN A 55 5.59 -8.48 -7.79
CA GLN A 55 5.70 -9.94 -7.88
C GLN A 55 6.55 -10.45 -6.72
N LYS A 56 6.06 -11.45 -6.00
CA LYS A 56 6.87 -12.17 -5.01
C LYS A 56 7.88 -13.06 -5.76
N VAL A 57 9.15 -12.95 -5.39
CA VAL A 57 10.25 -13.67 -6.05
C VAL A 57 11.14 -14.35 -5.01
N GLY A 58 11.90 -15.36 -5.43
CA GLY A 58 13.06 -15.83 -4.69
C GLY A 58 14.36 -15.36 -5.31
N ILE A 59 15.45 -15.47 -4.55
CA ILE A 59 16.81 -15.16 -5.01
C ILE A 59 17.67 -16.41 -4.80
N ARG A 60 18.51 -16.77 -5.77
CA ARG A 60 19.44 -17.90 -5.61
C ARG A 60 20.26 -17.77 -4.32
N GLU A 61 20.36 -18.84 -3.53
CA GLU A 61 21.04 -18.83 -2.22
C GLU A 61 22.49 -18.35 -2.31
N GLU A 62 23.22 -18.80 -3.32
CA GLU A 62 24.61 -18.39 -3.58
C GLU A 62 24.78 -16.86 -3.68
N ILE A 63 23.79 -16.20 -4.27
CA ILE A 63 23.77 -14.75 -4.43
C ILE A 63 23.34 -14.10 -3.11
N LEU A 64 22.34 -14.67 -2.43
CA LEU A 64 21.84 -14.17 -1.16
C LEU A 64 22.96 -14.12 -0.10
N ASP A 65 23.81 -15.14 -0.02
CA ASP A 65 24.94 -15.21 0.91
C ASP A 65 26.01 -14.15 0.61
N SER A 66 26.06 -13.63 -0.61
CA SER A 66 27.03 -12.62 -1.06
C SER A 66 26.51 -11.17 -0.97
N ILE A 67 25.20 -10.98 -0.76
CA ILE A 67 24.58 -9.65 -0.76
C ILE A 67 24.55 -9.08 0.66
N GLU A 68 25.11 -7.87 0.81
CA GLU A 68 24.91 -7.07 2.01
C GLU A 68 23.53 -6.40 1.98
N LEU A 69 22.68 -6.73 2.96
CA LEU A 69 21.34 -6.16 3.10
C LEU A 69 21.34 -4.99 4.07
N PHE A 70 21.13 -3.78 3.54
CA PHE A 70 20.96 -2.57 4.34
C PHE A 70 19.50 -2.39 4.78
N LEU A 71 19.18 -2.92 5.96
CA LEU A 71 17.82 -2.86 6.51
C LEU A 71 17.53 -1.49 7.15
N PHE A 72 16.39 -0.90 6.78
CA PHE A 72 15.83 0.30 7.41
C PHE A 72 14.34 0.11 7.69
N ASN A 73 13.81 0.83 8.68
CA ASN A 73 12.40 0.74 9.04
C ASN A 73 11.55 1.46 7.99
N ALA A 74 10.59 0.75 7.42
CA ALA A 74 9.64 1.27 6.45
C ALA A 74 8.38 0.39 6.43
N SER A 75 7.22 0.98 6.13
CA SER A 75 6.06 0.19 5.73
C SER A 75 6.34 -0.51 4.40
N PHE A 76 5.51 -1.50 4.06
CA PHE A 76 5.61 -2.18 2.77
C PHE A 76 5.48 -1.22 1.59
N LYS A 77 4.53 -0.27 1.64
CA LYS A 77 4.29 0.71 0.58
C LYS A 77 5.43 1.73 0.48
N SER A 78 5.96 2.20 1.60
CA SER A 78 7.18 3.03 1.61
C SER A 78 8.36 2.27 1.00
N CYS A 79 8.54 0.99 1.32
CA CYS A 79 9.60 0.15 0.77
C CYS A 79 9.51 0.04 -0.77
N ILE A 80 8.29 -0.13 -1.31
CA ILE A 80 8.04 -0.08 -2.76
C ILE A 80 8.48 1.28 -3.33
N ALA A 81 8.10 2.39 -2.71
CA ALA A 81 8.44 3.74 -3.17
C ALA A 81 9.95 4.00 -3.19
N TYR A 82 10.69 3.57 -2.17
CA TYR A 82 12.15 3.71 -2.13
C TYR A 82 12.87 2.82 -3.15
N SER A 83 12.24 1.70 -3.50
CA SER A 83 12.83 0.72 -4.41
C SER A 83 12.63 1.13 -5.86
N TYR A 84 11.45 1.67 -6.20
CA TYR A 84 11.06 2.06 -7.56
C TYR A 84 11.83 3.29 -8.11
N SER A 85 12.04 3.34 -9.43
CA SER A 85 12.60 4.50 -10.13
C SER A 85 12.04 4.64 -11.55
N ASP A 86 11.48 5.80 -11.87
CA ASP A 86 11.02 6.12 -13.23
C ASP A 86 12.16 6.30 -14.23
N LEU A 87 13.35 6.67 -13.75
CA LEU A 87 14.48 7.03 -14.61
C LEU A 87 15.24 5.80 -15.12
N ASN A 88 15.00 4.62 -14.56
CA ASN A 88 15.79 3.44 -14.87
C ASN A 88 14.93 2.17 -14.98
N PRO A 89 14.06 2.08 -16.01
CA PRO A 89 13.10 0.99 -16.16
C PRO A 89 13.74 -0.37 -16.40
N HIS A 90 15.00 -0.41 -16.86
CA HIS A 90 15.74 -1.66 -17.08
C HIS A 90 16.37 -2.24 -15.81
N TYR A 91 16.42 -1.48 -14.72
CA TYR A 91 16.83 -1.98 -13.42
C TYR A 91 15.59 -2.37 -12.65
N TYR A 92 15.25 -3.66 -12.69
CA TYR A 92 14.20 -4.22 -11.86
C TYR A 92 14.39 -3.77 -10.41
N SER A 93 13.35 -3.18 -9.83
CA SER A 93 13.39 -2.68 -8.47
C SER A 93 13.06 -3.82 -7.52
N ILE A 94 14.09 -4.56 -7.10
CA ILE A 94 13.95 -5.67 -6.15
C ILE A 94 14.18 -5.15 -4.74
N PHE A 95 13.38 -5.62 -3.79
CA PHE A 95 13.56 -5.34 -2.39
C PHE A 95 13.28 -6.55 -1.51
N ALA A 96 13.94 -6.59 -0.36
CA ALA A 96 13.63 -7.49 0.73
C ALA A 96 12.75 -6.75 1.74
N TYR A 97 11.76 -7.44 2.28
CA TYR A 97 10.88 -6.91 3.30
C TYR A 97 10.62 -7.94 4.40
N ASN A 98 10.73 -7.51 5.64
CA ASN A 98 10.35 -8.28 6.82
C ASN A 98 9.09 -7.68 7.42
N GLU A 99 7.99 -8.42 7.33
CA GLU A 99 6.68 -7.96 7.80
C GLU A 99 6.64 -7.81 9.34
N LYS A 100 7.27 -8.72 10.07
CA LYS A 100 7.27 -8.72 11.55
C LYS A 100 7.96 -7.49 12.12
N THR A 101 9.06 -7.05 11.50
CA THR A 101 9.85 -5.91 11.98
C THR A 101 9.58 -4.62 11.21
N SER A 102 8.75 -4.66 10.16
CA SER A 102 8.54 -3.54 9.22
C SER A 102 9.87 -2.96 8.74
N SER A 103 10.77 -3.86 8.29
CA SER A 103 12.10 -3.50 7.81
C SER A 103 12.26 -3.85 6.34
N CYS A 104 12.97 -2.99 5.62
CA CYS A 104 13.10 -2.99 4.17
C CYS A 104 14.57 -2.89 3.78
N SER A 105 14.97 -3.56 2.70
CA SER A 105 16.26 -3.36 2.03
C SER A 105 16.07 -3.34 0.53
N LYS A 106 16.63 -2.32 -0.13
CA LYS A 106 16.65 -2.22 -1.60
C LYS A 106 17.84 -2.98 -2.15
N LEU A 107 17.61 -3.88 -3.11
CA LEU A 107 18.67 -4.59 -3.80
C LEU A 107 18.98 -3.84 -5.10
N ARG A 108 20.27 -3.55 -5.35
CA ARG A 108 20.75 -2.87 -6.57
C ARG A 108 21.52 -3.86 -7.45
N GLY A 109 21.38 -3.72 -8.76
CA GLY A 109 22.24 -4.43 -9.73
C GLY A 109 21.97 -5.93 -9.84
N MET A 110 20.79 -6.40 -9.44
CA MET A 110 20.41 -7.81 -9.59
C MET A 110 20.12 -8.15 -11.05
N LEU A 111 20.84 -9.13 -11.57
CA LEU A 111 20.56 -9.72 -12.88
C LEU A 111 19.35 -10.66 -12.81
N GLU A 112 18.56 -10.72 -13.89
CA GLU A 112 17.34 -11.53 -13.93
C GLU A 112 17.58 -13.02 -13.74
N GLU A 113 18.73 -13.52 -14.17
CA GLU A 113 19.14 -14.93 -14.04
C GLU A 113 19.25 -15.39 -12.57
N ASN A 114 19.42 -14.43 -11.65
CA ASN A 114 19.53 -14.67 -10.22
C ASN A 114 18.16 -14.69 -9.51
N ILE A 115 17.09 -14.32 -10.22
CA ILE A 115 15.72 -14.30 -9.72
C ILE A 115 15.09 -15.67 -9.99
N ILE A 116 14.59 -16.30 -8.94
CA ILE A 116 13.80 -17.51 -9.05
C ILE A 116 12.33 -17.09 -9.02
N VAL A 117 11.69 -17.18 -10.18
CA VAL A 117 10.25 -16.99 -10.29
C VAL A 117 9.58 -18.24 -9.72
N ASN A 118 8.60 -18.05 -8.82
CA ASN A 118 7.81 -19.12 -8.20
C ASN A 118 8.48 -19.90 -7.04
N CYS A 119 9.08 -19.19 -6.08
CA CYS A 119 9.52 -19.80 -4.82
C CYS A 119 8.35 -19.92 -3.83
N SER A 120 8.03 -21.14 -3.38
CA SER A 120 7.05 -21.33 -2.30
C SER A 120 7.66 -21.12 -0.91
N GLU A 121 8.96 -21.33 -0.71
CA GLU A 121 9.55 -21.38 0.63
C GLU A 121 11.02 -20.92 0.61
N GLN A 122 11.29 -19.62 0.72
CA GLN A 122 12.58 -19.17 1.26
C GLN A 122 12.43 -18.95 2.76
N MET A 123 13.14 -19.78 3.51
CA MET A 123 13.09 -20.04 4.95
C MET A 123 13.69 -18.89 5.80
N HIS A 124 13.29 -17.65 5.54
CA HIS A 124 13.67 -16.50 6.35
C HIS A 124 12.49 -15.53 6.55
N ASP A 125 12.47 -14.81 7.68
CA ASP A 125 11.47 -13.74 7.94
C ASP A 125 11.50 -12.62 6.87
N LEU A 126 12.52 -12.59 6.02
CA LEU A 126 12.68 -11.70 4.88
C LEU A 126 12.07 -12.34 3.62
N GLN A 127 11.18 -11.59 2.99
CA GLN A 127 10.53 -11.95 1.73
C GLN A 127 11.01 -11.00 0.62
N PHE A 128 11.19 -11.50 -0.60
CA PHE A 128 11.69 -10.71 -1.72
C PHE A 128 10.60 -10.39 -2.72
N TYR A 129 10.64 -9.17 -3.24
CA TYR A 129 9.64 -8.65 -4.15
C TYR A 129 10.30 -7.89 -5.30
N LYS A 130 9.79 -8.11 -6.51
CA LYS A 130 10.12 -7.36 -7.72
C LYS A 130 8.99 -6.36 -7.99
N VAL A 131 9.30 -5.06 -8.03
CA VAL A 131 8.39 -4.06 -8.57
C VAL A 131 8.53 -4.11 -10.09
N THR A 132 7.49 -4.55 -10.80
CA THR A 132 7.52 -4.66 -12.27
C THR A 132 7.32 -3.31 -12.92
N HIS A 133 6.29 -2.56 -12.51
CA HIS A 133 6.11 -1.17 -12.91
C HIS A 133 5.14 -0.45 -11.96
N CYS A 134 5.15 0.88 -11.99
CA CYS A 134 4.17 1.71 -11.31
C CYS A 134 3.57 2.73 -12.29
N LEU A 135 2.24 2.80 -12.33
CA LEU A 135 1.50 3.74 -13.17
C LEU A 135 0.87 4.83 -12.30
N PRO A 136 0.69 6.06 -12.82
CA PRO A 136 -0.06 7.11 -12.13
C PRO A 136 -1.42 6.58 -11.66
N ALA A 137 -1.82 6.93 -10.43
CA ALA A 137 -3.13 6.61 -9.91
C ALA A 137 -4.25 7.30 -10.71
N GLU A 138 -4.00 8.49 -11.26
CA GLU A 138 -4.96 9.16 -12.13
C GLU A 138 -5.10 8.39 -13.46
N GLY A 139 -6.26 7.74 -13.67
CA GLY A 139 -6.63 7.11 -14.94
C GLY A 139 -6.64 5.58 -14.98
N PHE A 140 -6.18 4.89 -13.93
CA PHE A 140 -6.23 3.41 -13.85
C PHE A 140 -7.21 2.95 -12.77
N MET A 141 -8.21 2.16 -13.17
CA MET A 141 -9.33 1.72 -12.35
C MET A 141 -9.15 0.26 -11.91
N TYR A 142 -9.30 -0.03 -10.62
CA TYR A 142 -10.03 -1.16 -9.99
C TYR A 142 -9.65 -1.30 -8.50
N SER A 143 -10.57 -1.85 -7.71
CA SER A 143 -10.66 -1.88 -6.24
C SER A 143 -9.37 -2.26 -5.49
N PHE A 144 -8.80 -1.29 -4.76
CA PHE A 144 -7.67 -1.48 -3.83
C PHE A 144 -8.10 -1.66 -2.37
N GLU A 145 -9.40 -1.72 -2.15
CA GLU A 145 -9.98 -1.84 -0.82
C GLU A 145 -10.22 -3.30 -0.47
N GLU A 146 -9.97 -3.66 0.79
CA GLU A 146 -10.32 -4.97 1.32
C GLU A 146 -11.83 -5.18 1.16
N GLU A 147 -12.27 -6.42 0.90
CA GLU A 147 -13.70 -6.74 0.79
C GLU A 147 -14.47 -6.55 2.12
N ILE A 148 -13.76 -6.20 3.20
CA ILE A 148 -14.31 -5.98 4.54
C ILE A 148 -14.89 -4.57 4.62
N GLU A 149 -16.21 -4.50 4.80
CA GLU A 149 -16.92 -3.27 5.13
C GLU A 149 -16.65 -2.86 6.58
N GLU A 150 -16.33 -1.58 6.80
CA GLU A 150 -16.21 -1.02 8.13
C GLU A 150 -17.48 -0.22 8.47
N ASN A 151 -18.05 -0.51 9.64
CA ASN A 151 -19.11 0.32 10.22
C ASN A 151 -18.50 1.57 10.87
N VAL A 152 -18.28 2.62 10.08
CA VAL A 152 -17.65 3.87 10.54
C VAL A 152 -18.63 5.03 10.47
N ASN A 153 -18.60 5.90 11.49
CA ASN A 153 -19.25 7.20 11.45
C ASN A 153 -18.75 7.99 10.23
N LYS A 154 -19.59 8.08 9.21
CA LYS A 154 -19.26 8.77 7.96
C LYS A 154 -19.11 10.25 8.18
N ILE A 155 -19.91 10.84 9.05
CA ILE A 155 -19.91 12.28 9.28
C ILE A 155 -19.29 12.56 10.64
N ASN A 156 -18.20 13.33 10.66
CA ASN A 156 -17.51 13.73 11.87
C ASN A 156 -17.33 15.25 11.92
N ALA A 157 -17.42 15.83 13.11
CA ALA A 157 -17.02 17.21 13.35
C ALA A 157 -15.54 17.22 13.79
N VAL A 158 -14.68 17.84 12.98
CA VAL A 158 -13.23 17.92 13.24
C VAL A 158 -12.87 19.36 13.58
N LYS A 159 -12.21 19.55 14.72
CA LYS A 159 -11.65 20.85 15.11
C LYS A 159 -10.29 21.02 14.44
N LEU A 160 -10.19 22.01 13.55
CA LEU A 160 -8.95 22.37 12.86
C LEU A 160 -8.24 23.47 13.65
N LYS A 161 -7.19 23.14 14.38
CA LYS A 161 -6.50 24.11 15.25
C LYS A 161 -5.83 25.21 14.42
N ALA A 162 -5.27 24.86 13.27
CA ALA A 162 -4.56 25.80 12.40
C ALA A 162 -5.46 26.92 11.83
N THR A 163 -6.77 26.66 11.66
CA THR A 163 -7.73 27.67 11.17
C THR A 163 -8.70 28.16 12.25
N ALA A 164 -8.64 27.60 13.46
CA ALA A 164 -9.58 27.85 14.57
C ALA A 164 -11.06 27.57 14.22
N GLU A 165 -11.31 26.69 13.25
CA GLU A 165 -12.64 26.30 12.78
C GLU A 165 -13.01 24.88 13.24
N ILE A 166 -14.31 24.61 13.26
CA ILE A 166 -14.86 23.26 13.32
C ILE A 166 -15.47 22.96 11.95
N CYS A 167 -15.03 21.87 11.33
CA CYS A 167 -15.49 21.44 10.02
C CYS A 167 -16.26 20.13 10.14
N ILE A 168 -17.39 20.05 9.45
CA ILE A 168 -18.09 18.80 9.19
C ILE A 168 -17.40 18.14 8.01
N VAL A 169 -16.83 16.96 8.25
CA VAL A 169 -16.19 16.14 7.23
C VAL A 169 -16.98 14.87 7.03
N GLU A 170 -17.02 14.40 5.79
CA GLU A 170 -17.72 13.18 5.42
C GLU A 170 -16.72 12.18 4.81
N ARG A 171 -16.68 10.96 5.34
CA ARG A 171 -15.86 9.85 4.84
C ARG A 171 -16.58 9.19 3.67
N HIS A 172 -15.85 9.00 2.58
CA HIS A 172 -16.34 8.34 1.36
C HIS A 172 -15.50 7.09 1.07
N PRO A 173 -16.06 6.11 0.35
CA PRO A 173 -15.27 5.00 -0.14
C PRO A 173 -14.27 5.51 -1.19
N PHE A 174 -13.06 4.98 -1.16
CA PHE A 174 -11.95 5.47 -1.95
C PHE A 174 -11.98 4.93 -3.38
N SER A 175 -12.29 3.64 -3.57
CA SER A 175 -12.23 2.98 -4.86
C SER A 175 -13.08 3.66 -5.94
N GLU A 176 -14.30 4.08 -5.60
CA GLU A 176 -15.26 4.70 -6.52
C GLU A 176 -14.90 6.15 -6.85
N ASN A 177 -14.18 6.81 -5.96
CA ASN A 177 -13.80 8.22 -6.09
C ASN A 177 -12.32 8.37 -6.45
N PHE A 178 -11.67 7.27 -6.86
CA PHE A 178 -10.26 7.22 -7.19
C PHE A 178 -9.88 8.11 -8.38
N LEU A 179 -10.83 8.52 -9.23
CA LEU A 179 -10.56 9.35 -10.42
C LEU A 179 -10.62 10.86 -10.15
N LEU A 180 -10.73 11.28 -8.89
CA LEU A 180 -10.73 12.70 -8.56
C LEU A 180 -9.41 13.37 -8.92
N LYS A 181 -9.48 14.57 -9.51
CA LYS A 181 -8.29 15.32 -9.91
C LYS A 181 -7.41 15.63 -8.71
N ARG A 182 -6.13 15.25 -8.78
CA ARG A 182 -5.14 15.59 -7.75
C ARG A 182 -4.62 17.00 -7.99
N THR A 183 -4.56 17.78 -6.91
CA THR A 183 -4.03 19.15 -6.93
C THR A 183 -2.71 19.29 -6.20
N GLY A 184 -2.33 18.29 -5.41
CA GLY A 184 -1.03 18.25 -4.75
C GLY A 184 -0.90 17.09 -3.77
N ILE A 185 0.36 16.70 -3.53
CA ILE A 185 0.78 15.69 -2.56
C ILE A 185 1.55 16.41 -1.43
N PHE A 186 1.22 16.13 -0.17
CA PHE A 186 1.84 16.73 1.00
C PHE A 186 2.18 15.67 2.05
N PHE A 187 3.33 15.80 2.70
CA PHE A 187 3.76 14.91 3.78
C PHE A 187 3.35 15.50 5.13
N LEU A 188 2.16 15.12 5.61
CA LEU A 188 1.54 15.69 6.80
C LEU A 188 1.32 14.62 7.86
N LYS A 189 1.67 14.94 9.11
CA LYS A 189 1.67 13.98 10.22
C LYS A 189 0.27 13.54 10.68
N SER A 190 -0.79 14.24 10.30
CA SER A 190 -2.14 13.96 10.77
C SER A 190 -3.22 14.36 9.77
N LEU A 191 -4.36 13.67 9.85
CA LEU A 191 -5.58 14.01 9.11
C LEU A 191 -6.04 15.45 9.42
N GLU A 192 -5.92 15.90 10.67
CA GLU A 192 -6.26 17.27 11.06
C GLU A 192 -5.48 18.32 10.23
N LEU A 193 -4.16 18.13 10.09
CA LEU A 193 -3.33 19.03 9.28
C LEU A 193 -3.71 18.93 7.80
N CYS A 194 -3.94 17.71 7.30
CA CYS A 194 -4.38 17.50 5.92
C CYS A 194 -5.68 18.26 5.59
N LEU A 195 -6.67 18.16 6.47
CA LEU A 195 -7.95 18.88 6.35
C LEU A 195 -7.77 20.40 6.48
N ALA A 196 -6.90 20.87 7.38
CA ALA A 196 -6.58 22.29 7.50
C ALA A 196 -5.92 22.87 6.24
N HIS A 197 -4.98 22.14 5.64
CA HIS A 197 -4.37 22.51 4.37
C HIS A 197 -5.40 22.58 3.24
N CYS A 198 -6.28 21.57 3.15
CA CYS A 198 -7.38 21.60 2.18
C CYS A 198 -8.29 22.80 2.42
N ARG A 199 -8.73 23.05 3.65
CA ARG A 199 -9.61 24.16 4.03
C ARG A 199 -9.08 25.52 3.58
N VAL A 200 -7.78 25.78 3.74
CA VAL A 200 -7.12 27.01 3.28
C VAL A 200 -7.21 27.14 1.75
N LEU A 201 -7.06 26.03 1.03
CA LEU A 201 -7.10 25.99 -0.43
C LEU A 201 -8.52 25.91 -1.02
N SER A 202 -9.50 25.42 -0.26
CA SER A 202 -10.93 25.43 -0.64
C SER A 202 -11.45 26.84 -0.89
N MET A 203 -10.96 27.83 -0.14
CA MET A 203 -11.31 29.24 -0.35
C MET A 203 -10.93 29.76 -1.75
N ARG A 204 -10.00 29.08 -2.43
CA ARG A 204 -9.56 29.40 -3.79
C ARG A 204 -10.11 28.42 -4.83
N GLY A 205 -11.07 27.56 -4.46
CA GLY A 205 -11.62 26.50 -5.31
C GLY A 205 -10.63 25.38 -5.65
N LYS A 206 -9.50 25.29 -4.94
CA LYS A 206 -8.39 24.37 -5.25
C LYS A 206 -8.46 23.04 -4.52
N CYS A 207 -9.29 22.90 -3.48
CA CYS A 207 -9.44 21.64 -2.74
C CYS A 207 -10.86 21.48 -2.21
N HIS A 208 -11.41 20.28 -2.34
CA HIS A 208 -12.75 19.92 -1.86
C HIS A 208 -12.75 18.61 -1.06
N ALA A 209 -11.78 17.74 -1.30
CA ALA A 209 -11.61 16.49 -0.60
C ALA A 209 -10.13 16.20 -0.35
N VAL A 210 -9.86 15.31 0.60
CA VAL A 210 -8.52 14.83 0.90
C VAL A 210 -8.50 13.32 0.94
N LEU A 211 -7.42 12.73 0.43
CA LEU A 211 -7.07 11.35 0.69
C LEU A 211 -5.87 11.32 1.64
N PHE A 212 -6.06 10.74 2.81
CA PHE A 212 -5.03 10.70 3.84
C PHE A 212 -4.61 9.26 4.16
N SER A 213 -3.31 8.99 4.08
CA SER A 213 -2.71 7.77 4.59
C SER A 213 -2.03 8.07 5.92
N GLY A 214 -2.57 7.52 7.01
CA GLY A 214 -2.00 7.69 8.35
C GLY A 214 -0.66 6.98 8.55
N GLU A 215 -0.52 5.80 7.94
CA GLU A 215 0.71 5.00 7.98
C GLU A 215 1.85 5.70 7.22
N GLU A 216 1.58 6.11 5.97
CA GLU A 216 2.58 6.79 5.12
C GLU A 216 2.75 8.28 5.47
N LYS A 217 1.86 8.86 6.28
CA LYS A 217 1.79 10.31 6.58
C LYS A 217 1.71 11.17 5.32
N VAL A 218 0.92 10.70 4.35
CA VAL A 218 0.71 11.36 3.06
C VAL A 218 -0.72 11.91 2.99
N CYS A 219 -0.83 13.14 2.53
CA CYS A 219 -2.06 13.88 2.28
C CYS A 219 -2.12 14.27 0.81
N LEU A 220 -3.13 13.77 0.10
CA LEU A 220 -3.44 14.12 -1.26
C LEU A 220 -4.62 15.06 -1.29
N LEU A 221 -4.46 16.23 -1.89
CA LEU A 221 -5.52 17.21 -2.05
C LEU A 221 -6.24 16.99 -3.36
N LEU A 222 -7.57 16.87 -3.28
CA LEU A 222 -8.41 16.51 -4.40
C LEU A 222 -9.34 17.67 -4.76
N GLN A 223 -9.44 17.95 -6.05
CA GLN A 223 -10.41 18.87 -6.60
C GLN A 223 -11.60 18.08 -7.13
N GLN A 224 -12.76 18.36 -6.55
CA GLN A 224 -14.02 17.77 -6.94
C GLN A 224 -14.71 18.65 -7.98
N ASN A 225 -15.03 18.08 -9.14
CA ASN A 225 -15.85 18.73 -10.19
C ASN A 225 -17.27 18.14 -10.27
N GLN A 226 -17.53 17.01 -9.59
CA GLN A 226 -18.81 16.30 -9.57
C GLN A 226 -19.08 15.71 -8.18
N PRO A 227 -20.34 15.50 -7.76
CA PRO A 227 -20.68 14.88 -6.47
C PRO A 227 -20.00 13.51 -6.31
N LEU A 228 -19.47 13.21 -5.11
CA LEU A 228 -18.86 11.90 -4.84
C LEU A 228 -19.95 10.84 -4.77
N GLN A 229 -19.61 9.63 -5.22
CA GLN A 229 -20.50 8.49 -5.05
C GLN A 229 -20.59 8.14 -3.56
N ARG A 230 -21.82 8.16 -3.03
CA ARG A 230 -22.13 7.70 -1.68
C ARG A 230 -22.58 6.25 -1.77
N ARG A 231 -21.83 5.34 -1.16
CA ARG A 231 -22.32 4.01 -0.80
C ARG A 231 -22.56 3.92 0.70
N ASP A 232 -23.43 2.99 1.08
CA ASP A 232 -23.69 2.70 2.49
C ASP A 232 -22.50 2.02 3.18
N ALA A 233 -21.76 1.21 2.44
CA ALA A 233 -20.54 0.56 2.90
C ALA A 233 -19.30 1.38 2.59
N VAL A 234 -18.44 1.59 3.59
CA VAL A 234 -17.07 2.08 3.41
C VAL A 234 -16.14 0.92 3.70
N ARG A 235 -15.28 0.56 2.76
CA ARG A 235 -14.34 -0.54 2.94
C ARG A 235 -13.09 -0.11 3.69
N LYS A 236 -12.44 -1.08 4.34
CA LYS A 236 -11.15 -0.85 4.98
C LYS A 236 -10.08 -0.55 3.94
N SER A 237 -9.32 0.49 4.20
CA SER A 237 -8.22 0.94 3.36
C SER A 237 -7.15 1.64 4.19
N GLY A 238 -5.88 1.43 3.82
CA GLY A 238 -4.76 2.18 4.39
C GLY A 238 -4.74 3.67 4.00
N SER A 239 -5.67 4.12 3.15
CA SER A 239 -5.89 5.52 2.82
C SER A 239 -7.38 5.85 2.90
N GLN A 240 -7.72 6.95 3.58
CA GLN A 240 -9.09 7.34 3.87
C GLN A 240 -9.45 8.62 3.12
N LEU A 241 -10.57 8.59 2.40
CA LEU A 241 -11.08 9.73 1.63
C LEU A 241 -12.11 10.52 2.45
N PHE A 242 -11.91 11.84 2.53
CA PHE A 242 -12.82 12.76 3.23
C PHE A 242 -13.18 13.96 2.36
N THR A 243 -14.45 14.37 2.35
CA THR A 243 -14.87 15.68 1.82
C THR A 243 -14.99 16.70 2.95
N LEU A 244 -14.67 17.94 2.63
CA LEU A 244 -14.85 19.08 3.52
C LEU A 244 -16.17 19.76 3.19
N ASN A 245 -17.20 19.61 4.04
CA ASN A 245 -18.54 20.10 3.73
C ASN A 245 -18.75 21.54 4.22
N TYR A 246 -18.94 21.72 5.53
CA TYR A 246 -19.22 23.03 6.13
C TYR A 246 -18.29 23.30 7.31
N CYS A 247 -17.70 24.49 7.36
CA CYS A 247 -16.81 24.92 8.43
C CYS A 247 -17.34 26.19 9.08
N TYR A 248 -17.23 26.26 10.40
CA TYR A 248 -17.64 27.44 11.16
C TYR A 248 -16.63 27.75 12.26
N CYS A 249 -16.50 29.04 12.58
CA CYS A 249 -15.61 29.49 13.63
C CYS A 249 -16.02 28.87 14.98
N SER A 250 -15.02 28.35 15.70
CA SER A 250 -15.21 27.68 17.00
C SER A 250 -15.89 28.56 18.07
N LYS A 251 -15.88 29.89 17.90
CA LYS A 251 -16.58 30.83 18.79
C LYS A 251 -18.12 30.78 18.71
N PHE A 252 -18.72 30.18 17.67
CA PHE A 252 -20.18 30.11 17.46
C PHE A 252 -20.83 28.77 17.88
N GLN A 253 -20.16 28.02 18.78
CA GLN A 253 -20.44 26.61 19.07
C GLN A 253 -21.87 26.27 19.55
N LYS A 254 -22.64 27.23 20.10
CA LYS A 254 -23.96 26.95 20.71
C LYS A 254 -25.14 26.88 19.74
N THR A 255 -25.05 27.40 18.52
CA THR A 255 -26.24 27.55 17.64
C THR A 255 -26.33 26.52 16.49
N VAL A 256 -25.20 25.96 16.03
CA VAL A 256 -25.16 25.16 14.80
C VAL A 256 -25.46 23.67 15.03
N LEU A 257 -24.99 23.08 16.14
CA LEU A 257 -25.26 21.66 16.46
C LEU A 257 -26.75 21.37 16.64
N ILE A 258 -27.54 22.37 17.07
CA ILE A 258 -28.99 22.24 17.21
C ILE A 258 -29.68 22.21 15.83
N LYS A 259 -29.19 22.91 14.80
CA LYS A 259 -29.85 22.85 13.47
C LYS A 259 -29.64 21.52 12.74
N TYR A 260 -28.50 20.85 12.92
CA TYR A 260 -28.22 19.58 12.21
C TYR A 260 -28.80 18.35 12.92
N LYS A 261 -28.97 18.39 14.24
CA LYS A 261 -29.65 17.31 14.98
C LYS A 261 -31.14 17.18 14.60
N TYR A 262 -31.75 18.24 14.07
CA TYR A 262 -33.18 18.29 13.70
C TYR A 262 -33.43 18.25 12.18
N LYS A 263 -32.39 18.04 11.36
CA LYS A 263 -32.53 17.89 9.90
C LYS A 263 -32.32 16.45 9.40
N ILE A 264 -32.16 15.51 10.33
CA ILE A 264 -31.98 14.06 10.11
C ILE A 264 -33.06 13.28 10.90
N LEU A 265 -34.25 13.87 11.05
CA LEU A 265 -35.48 13.17 11.42
C LEU A 265 -36.46 13.34 10.27
#